data_AF-A0AAV3KGD1-F1
#
_entry.id   AF-A0AAV3KGD1-F1
#
_cell.length_a   1.000
_cell.length_b   1.000
_cell.length_c   1.000
_cell.angle_alpha   90.00
_cell.angle_beta   90.00
_cell.angle_gamma   90.00
#
_symmetry.space_group_name_H-M   'P 1'
#
loop_
_entity.id
_entity.type
_entity.pdbx_description
1 polymer ?
#
loop_
_entity_poly.entity_id
_entity_poly.type
_entity_poly.pdbx_seq_one_letter_code
_entity_poly.pdbx_strand_id
1 'polypeptide(L)'
;MTATNQFAAHVGLDWADKKHDVCVQFKNGERVFHVIEHTAESLDIWLTKLHQKVKGRIAIALGLKKGPVVYSLQKYPFITVFPVHALSLARYRQAFSPSGAKDDPQDAELALELMLRYPQKIKAIEPNNADIRLLQQLVEQRRQLVEDKRRFVNRLINTLKQYYPQPLGWFSHRGSLLLCELIIRWPSLQQLKRARRDTVRNFLNAKGGRAMVLTEQRVASIDNAIPLTTDQSVIEANALWQQHWRHKLKS
;
A
#
# COMPACT_ATOMS: atom_id res chain seq x y z
N MET A 1 23.87 -25.49 23.08
CA MET A 1 24.32 -25.01 21.76
C MET A 1 23.40 -23.88 21.32
N THR A 2 23.91 -22.65 21.18
CA THR A 2 23.11 -21.51 20.68
C THR A 2 22.67 -21.77 19.24
N ALA A 3 21.48 -21.30 18.85
CA ALA A 3 20.91 -21.47 17.50
C ALA A 3 21.85 -21.03 16.35
N THR A 4 22.83 -20.18 16.67
CA THR A 4 23.89 -19.65 15.79
C THR A 4 24.86 -20.72 15.25
N ASN A 5 25.10 -21.84 15.95
CA ASN A 5 26.05 -22.87 15.48
C ASN A 5 25.51 -23.76 14.34
N GLN A 6 24.23 -23.65 14.01
CA GLN A 6 23.60 -24.43 12.93
C GLN A 6 23.88 -23.86 11.54
N PHE A 7 24.31 -22.60 11.44
CA PHE A 7 24.47 -21.90 10.17
C PHE A 7 25.93 -21.85 9.71
N ALA A 8 26.13 -22.00 8.39
CA ALA A 8 27.42 -21.91 7.72
C ALA A 8 27.88 -20.46 7.50
N ALA A 9 26.92 -19.53 7.43
CA ALA A 9 27.15 -18.09 7.43
C ALA A 9 25.96 -17.34 8.04
N HIS A 10 26.26 -16.16 8.58
CA HIS A 10 25.28 -15.21 9.08
C HIS A 10 25.35 -13.96 8.24
N VAL A 11 24.21 -13.46 7.80
CA VAL A 11 24.12 -12.33 6.88
C VAL A 11 23.23 -11.28 7.52
N GLY A 12 23.63 -10.03 7.46
CA GLY A 12 22.73 -8.89 7.61
C GLY A 12 22.43 -8.31 6.24
N LEU A 13 21.17 -8.00 5.98
CA LEU A 13 20.68 -7.49 4.70
C LEU A 13 19.84 -6.23 4.95
N ASP A 14 20.30 -5.10 4.41
CA ASP A 14 19.49 -3.89 4.32
C ASP A 14 18.83 -3.79 2.94
N TRP A 15 17.50 -3.70 2.92
CA TRP A 15 16.72 -3.72 1.70
C TRP A 15 16.24 -2.31 1.34
N ALA A 16 16.79 -1.73 0.28
CA ALA A 16 16.36 -0.44 -0.28
C ALA A 16 15.92 -0.53 -1.76
N ASP A 17 15.38 0.57 -2.30
CA ASP A 17 14.71 0.61 -3.61
C ASP A 17 15.66 0.57 -4.83
N LYS A 18 16.96 0.83 -4.63
CA LYS A 18 17.96 0.89 -5.71
C LYS A 18 19.04 -0.18 -5.61
N LYS A 19 19.49 -0.44 -4.39
CA LYS A 19 20.52 -1.42 -4.05
C LYS A 19 20.24 -2.02 -2.68
N HIS A 20 20.92 -3.10 -2.37
CA HIS A 20 20.87 -3.80 -1.10
C HIS A 20 22.28 -3.93 -0.55
N ASP A 21 22.48 -3.41 0.64
CA ASP A 21 23.75 -3.53 1.36
C ASP A 21 23.72 -4.82 2.18
N VAL A 22 24.83 -5.55 2.15
CA VAL A 22 24.93 -6.87 2.76
C VAL A 22 26.22 -6.99 3.55
N CYS A 23 26.12 -7.50 4.77
CA CYS A 23 27.25 -7.89 5.60
C CYS A 23 27.19 -9.40 5.84
N VAL A 24 28.22 -10.14 5.42
CA VAL A 24 28.33 -11.60 5.62
C VAL A 24 29.38 -11.86 6.67
N GLN A 25 29.04 -12.60 7.72
CA GLN A 25 29.99 -13.15 8.69
C GLN A 25 30.07 -14.68 8.54
N PHE A 26 31.27 -15.15 8.23
CA PHE A 26 31.58 -16.58 8.14
C PHE A 26 31.91 -17.17 9.51
N LYS A 27 32.02 -18.51 9.60
CA LYS A 27 32.33 -19.22 10.85
C LYS A 27 33.67 -18.83 11.49
N ASN A 28 34.64 -18.42 10.68
CA ASN A 28 35.94 -17.92 11.15
C ASN A 28 35.86 -16.51 11.77
N GLY A 29 34.68 -15.86 11.76
CA GLY A 29 34.48 -14.50 12.25
C GLY A 29 34.78 -13.41 11.22
N GLU A 30 35.30 -13.78 10.04
CA GLU A 30 35.59 -12.84 8.95
C GLU A 30 34.29 -12.23 8.42
N ARG A 31 34.32 -10.91 8.20
CA ARG A 31 33.22 -10.14 7.63
C ARG A 31 33.55 -9.64 6.24
N VAL A 32 32.59 -9.81 5.32
CA VAL A 32 32.67 -9.28 3.96
C VAL A 32 31.41 -8.47 3.66
N PHE A 33 31.60 -7.34 3.00
CA PHE A 33 30.51 -6.44 2.61
C PHE A 33 30.26 -6.54 1.11
N HIS A 34 28.99 -6.52 0.72
CA HIS A 34 28.57 -6.54 -0.67
C HIS A 34 27.46 -5.52 -0.90
N VAL A 35 27.38 -5.05 -2.14
CA VAL A 35 26.23 -4.30 -2.65
C VAL A 35 25.61 -5.14 -3.76
N ILE A 36 24.30 -5.37 -3.65
CA ILE A 36 23.51 -6.11 -4.64
C ILE A 36 22.56 -5.12 -5.30
N GLU A 37 22.47 -5.15 -6.62
CA GLU A 37 21.46 -4.35 -7.34
C GLU A 37 20.04 -4.78 -6.98
N HIS A 38 19.07 -3.85 -7.08
CA HIS A 38 17.65 -4.13 -6.84
C HIS A 38 17.02 -4.94 -7.98
N THR A 39 17.48 -6.17 -8.17
CA THR A 39 16.93 -7.13 -9.15
C THR A 39 16.84 -8.53 -8.53
N ALA A 40 15.88 -9.33 -9.01
CA ALA A 40 15.71 -10.69 -8.52
C ALA A 40 16.91 -11.58 -8.95
N GLU A 41 17.46 -11.32 -10.13
CA GLU A 41 18.59 -12.01 -10.74
C GLU A 41 19.88 -11.74 -9.97
N SER A 42 20.18 -10.49 -9.62
CA SER A 42 21.38 -10.15 -8.86
C SER A 42 21.35 -10.76 -7.46
N LEU A 43 20.19 -10.78 -6.80
CA LEU A 43 20.01 -11.46 -5.52
C LEU A 43 20.17 -12.98 -5.65
N ASP A 44 19.64 -13.59 -6.71
CA ASP A 44 19.74 -15.04 -6.96
C ASP A 44 21.18 -15.49 -7.23
N ILE A 45 21.88 -14.78 -8.11
CA ILE A 45 23.30 -15.01 -8.41
C ILE A 45 24.12 -14.91 -7.12
N TRP A 46 23.89 -13.86 -6.31
CA TRP A 46 24.64 -13.65 -5.09
C TRP A 46 24.39 -14.76 -4.06
N LEU A 47 23.12 -15.12 -3.80
CA LEU A 47 22.76 -16.18 -2.86
C LEU A 47 23.30 -17.55 -3.28
N THR A 48 23.21 -17.87 -4.56
CA THR A 48 23.69 -19.14 -5.10
C THR A 48 25.21 -19.25 -4.97
N LYS A 49 25.95 -18.17 -5.29
CA LYS A 49 27.41 -18.11 -5.10
C LYS A 49 27.79 -18.24 -3.63
N LEU A 50 27.09 -17.54 -2.73
CA LEU A 50 27.34 -17.65 -1.29
C LEU A 50 27.09 -19.08 -0.79
N HIS A 51 25.99 -19.71 -1.20
CA HIS A 51 25.67 -21.08 -0.82
C HIS A 51 26.71 -22.09 -1.33
N GLN A 52 27.19 -21.93 -2.57
CA GLN A 52 28.28 -22.77 -3.11
C GLN A 52 29.58 -22.64 -2.30
N LYS A 53 29.89 -21.43 -1.80
CA LYS A 53 31.07 -21.16 -0.96
C LYS A 53 30.95 -21.80 0.42
N VAL A 54 29.80 -21.66 1.09
CA VAL A 54 29.63 -22.06 2.51
C VAL A 54 29.09 -23.47 2.71
N LYS A 55 28.44 -24.05 1.69
CA LYS A 55 27.90 -25.42 1.63
C LYS A 55 27.05 -25.80 2.86
N GLY A 56 26.15 -24.92 3.28
CA GLY A 56 25.26 -25.15 4.41
C GLY A 56 24.19 -24.08 4.56
N ARG A 57 23.41 -24.15 5.65
CA ARG A 57 22.32 -23.19 5.91
C ARG A 57 22.87 -21.78 6.16
N ILE A 58 22.15 -20.77 5.67
CA ILE A 58 22.50 -19.35 5.82
C ILE A 58 21.41 -18.66 6.63
N ALA A 59 21.80 -17.98 7.70
CA ALA A 59 20.91 -17.11 8.47
C ALA A 59 20.96 -15.69 7.90
N ILE A 60 19.81 -15.08 7.61
CA ILE A 60 19.74 -13.71 7.09
C ILE A 60 18.89 -12.84 8.02
N ALA A 61 19.53 -11.87 8.67
CA ALA A 61 18.91 -10.83 9.47
C ALA A 61 18.50 -9.64 8.59
N LEU A 62 17.25 -9.17 8.69
CA LEU A 62 16.77 -8.02 7.92
C LEU A 62 15.62 -7.27 8.64
N GLY A 63 15.41 -6.00 8.31
CA GLY A 63 14.48 -5.10 9.02
C GLY A 63 12.97 -5.36 8.81
N LEU A 64 12.62 -6.32 7.96
CA LEU A 64 11.26 -6.63 7.53
C LEU A 64 10.79 -8.03 7.99
N LYS A 65 9.51 -8.14 8.39
CA LYS A 65 8.87 -9.43 8.71
C LYS A 65 8.15 -10.06 7.52
N LYS A 66 7.82 -9.25 6.51
CA LYS A 66 7.06 -9.61 5.31
C LYS A 66 7.44 -8.66 4.16
N GLY A 67 7.10 -9.02 2.94
CA GLY A 67 7.33 -8.19 1.76
C GLY A 67 8.28 -8.83 0.74
N PRO A 68 8.59 -8.12 -0.36
CA PRO A 68 9.29 -8.68 -1.52
C PRO A 68 10.58 -9.41 -1.16
N VAL A 69 11.43 -8.81 -0.31
CA VAL A 69 12.68 -9.44 0.14
C VAL A 69 12.45 -10.76 0.87
N VAL A 70 11.49 -10.80 1.79
CA VAL A 70 11.21 -12.01 2.57
C VAL A 70 10.71 -13.12 1.65
N TYR A 71 9.84 -12.79 0.69
CA TYR A 71 9.33 -13.75 -0.29
C TYR A 71 10.45 -14.27 -1.21
N SER A 72 11.32 -13.38 -1.68
CA SER A 72 12.47 -13.72 -2.52
C SER A 72 13.52 -14.56 -1.80
N LEU A 73 13.65 -14.44 -0.48
CA LEU A 73 14.56 -15.27 0.32
C LEU A 73 13.94 -16.62 0.69
N GLN A 74 12.64 -16.66 0.95
CA GLN A 74 11.92 -17.88 1.34
C GLN A 74 11.83 -18.94 0.22
N LYS A 75 12.13 -18.60 -1.04
CA LYS A 75 12.22 -19.58 -2.13
C LYS A 75 13.38 -20.58 -1.96
N TYR A 76 14.40 -20.25 -1.16
CA TYR A 76 15.58 -21.09 -1.01
C TYR A 76 15.53 -21.92 0.29
N PRO A 77 15.60 -23.25 0.20
CA PRO A 77 15.50 -24.12 1.39
C PRO A 77 16.70 -24.00 2.34
N PHE A 78 17.85 -23.52 1.83
CA PHE A 78 19.05 -23.30 2.64
C PHE A 78 19.05 -21.96 3.39
N ILE A 79 18.06 -21.09 3.19
CA ILE A 79 17.98 -19.78 3.84
C ILE A 79 17.04 -19.83 5.03
N THR A 80 17.38 -19.12 6.09
CA THR A 80 16.50 -18.88 7.24
C THR A 80 16.51 -17.40 7.56
N VAL A 81 15.32 -16.78 7.50
CA VAL A 81 15.17 -15.33 7.68
C VAL A 81 14.89 -15.01 9.14
N PHE A 82 15.62 -14.03 9.68
CA PHE A 82 15.56 -13.55 11.05
C PHE A 82 15.17 -12.06 11.05
N PRO A 83 13.88 -11.74 11.21
CA PRO A 83 13.43 -10.36 11.16
C PRO A 83 13.89 -9.61 12.40
N VAL A 84 14.59 -8.51 12.17
CA VAL A 84 14.93 -7.51 13.18
C VAL A 84 13.86 -6.42 13.13
N HIS A 85 13.33 -6.04 14.28
CA HIS A 85 12.32 -4.99 14.34
C HIS A 85 12.92 -3.64 13.92
N ALA A 86 12.33 -2.96 12.93
CA ALA A 86 12.88 -1.73 12.34
C ALA A 86 13.15 -0.63 13.38
N LEU A 87 12.26 -0.44 14.36
CA LEU A 87 12.49 0.55 15.43
C LEU A 87 13.67 0.15 16.34
N SER A 88 13.88 -1.15 16.55
CA SER A 88 15.02 -1.63 17.35
C SER A 88 16.33 -1.38 16.61
N LEU A 89 16.37 -1.63 15.30
CA LEU A 89 17.52 -1.33 14.45
C LEU A 89 17.82 0.18 14.43
N ALA A 90 16.79 1.02 14.26
CA ALA A 90 16.94 2.47 14.28
C ALA A 90 17.47 3.01 15.62
N ARG A 91 16.95 2.51 16.76
CA ARG A 91 17.44 2.89 18.09
C ARG A 91 18.85 2.37 18.35
N TYR A 92 19.18 1.18 17.87
CA TYR A 92 20.51 0.60 17.99
C TYR A 92 21.53 1.45 17.23
N ARG A 93 21.22 1.86 15.99
CA ARG A 93 22.04 2.81 15.23
C ARG A 93 22.28 4.11 16.00
N GLN A 94 21.22 4.73 16.52
CA GLN A 94 21.33 5.98 17.27
C GLN A 94 22.24 5.87 18.51
N ALA A 95 22.28 4.70 19.15
CA ALA A 95 23.11 4.48 20.33
C ALA A 95 24.62 4.50 20.02
N PHE A 96 25.03 4.14 18.80
CA PHE A 96 26.45 4.03 18.40
C PHE A 96 26.89 5.06 17.35
N SER A 97 25.95 5.78 16.75
CA SER A 97 26.20 6.85 15.77
C SER A 97 25.35 8.08 16.06
N PRO A 98 25.69 8.87 17.10
CA PRO A 98 24.91 10.02 17.56
C PRO A 98 24.84 11.17 16.56
N SER A 99 25.70 11.20 15.53
CA SER A 99 25.66 12.19 14.44
C SER A 99 24.46 12.03 13.51
N GLY A 100 23.73 10.90 13.57
CA GLY A 100 22.56 10.62 12.73
C GLY A 100 22.88 10.39 11.24
N ALA A 101 24.17 10.37 10.87
CA ALA A 101 24.59 10.05 9.51
C ALA A 101 24.21 8.59 9.19
N LYS A 102 23.50 8.41 8.07
CA LYS A 102 23.15 7.10 7.54
C LYS A 102 24.23 6.68 6.54
N ASP A 103 25.20 5.89 6.98
CA ASP A 103 26.11 5.19 6.06
C ASP A 103 25.53 3.79 5.77
N ASP A 104 24.99 3.61 4.57
CA ASP A 104 24.18 2.43 4.19
C ASP A 104 24.85 1.05 4.43
N PRO A 105 26.19 0.85 4.34
CA PRO A 105 26.82 -0.44 4.68
C PRO A 105 26.70 -0.83 6.16
N GLN A 106 26.51 0.15 7.06
CA GLN A 106 26.41 -0.11 8.50
C GLN A 106 25.06 -0.75 8.85
N ASP A 107 23.99 -0.47 8.12
CA ASP A 107 22.65 -0.97 8.48
C ASP A 107 22.52 -2.48 8.38
N ALA A 108 23.15 -3.06 7.36
CA ALA A 108 23.28 -4.50 7.21
C ALA A 108 24.09 -5.11 8.37
N GLU A 109 25.22 -4.49 8.72
CA GLU A 109 26.05 -4.96 9.83
C GLU A 109 25.34 -4.87 11.19
N LEU A 110 24.60 -3.79 11.46
CA LEU A 110 23.84 -3.62 12.70
C LEU A 110 22.74 -4.68 12.84
N ALA A 111 22.06 -5.04 11.74
CA ALA A 111 21.07 -6.11 11.74
C ALA A 111 21.71 -7.47 12.06
N LEU A 112 22.87 -7.75 11.45
CA LEU A 112 23.67 -8.94 11.74
C LEU A 112 24.11 -8.99 13.20
N GLU A 113 24.65 -7.89 13.73
CA GLU A 113 25.15 -7.83 15.10
C GLU A 113 24.03 -8.08 16.11
N LEU A 114 22.86 -7.46 15.91
CA LEU A 114 21.70 -7.69 16.77
C LEU A 114 21.30 -9.16 16.81
N MET A 115 21.24 -9.84 15.66
CA MET A 115 20.92 -11.27 15.58
C MET A 115 21.93 -12.13 16.33
N LEU A 116 23.22 -11.85 16.15
CA LEU A 116 24.31 -12.60 16.80
C LEU A 116 24.36 -12.36 18.31
N ARG A 117 24.14 -11.11 18.76
CA ARG A 117 24.20 -10.72 20.18
C ARG A 117 22.97 -11.15 20.96
N TYR A 118 21.78 -11.17 20.32
CA TYR A 118 20.51 -11.48 20.98
C TYR A 118 19.72 -12.61 20.28
N PRO A 119 20.30 -13.82 20.12
CA PRO A 119 19.67 -14.92 19.38
C PRO A 119 18.36 -15.42 20.00
N GLN A 120 18.17 -15.21 21.31
CA GLN A 120 16.92 -15.57 21.99
C GLN A 120 15.77 -14.58 21.71
N LYS A 121 16.09 -13.35 21.32
CA LYS A 121 15.11 -12.28 21.03
C LYS A 121 14.79 -12.20 19.54
N ILE A 122 15.74 -12.52 18.68
CA ILE A 122 15.57 -12.50 17.22
C ILE A 122 15.35 -13.93 16.76
N LYS A 123 14.07 -14.27 16.56
CA LYS A 123 13.62 -15.60 16.16
C LYS A 123 13.43 -15.68 14.64
N ALA A 124 13.66 -16.85 14.07
CA ALA A 124 13.40 -17.09 12.66
C ALA A 124 11.92 -16.88 12.31
N ILE A 125 11.64 -16.43 11.08
CA ILE A 125 10.28 -16.47 10.54
C ILE A 125 9.90 -17.92 10.31
N GLU A 126 8.85 -18.35 10.98
CA GLU A 126 8.18 -19.59 10.63
C GLU A 126 7.33 -19.36 9.37
N PRO A 127 7.54 -20.14 8.30
CA PRO A 127 6.70 -20.04 7.12
C PRO A 127 5.28 -20.48 7.48
N ASN A 128 4.35 -19.52 7.57
CA ASN A 128 2.91 -19.80 7.68
C ASN A 128 2.45 -20.72 6.54
N ASN A 129 1.38 -21.50 6.72
CA ASN A 129 0.74 -22.22 5.60
C ASN A 129 0.44 -21.26 4.43
N ALA A 130 0.64 -21.71 3.18
CA ALA A 130 0.34 -20.96 1.97
C ALA A 130 -1.07 -20.35 1.98
N ASP A 131 -2.08 -21.11 2.42
CA ASP A 131 -3.47 -20.63 2.50
C ASP A 131 -3.63 -19.48 3.50
N ILE A 132 -2.95 -19.57 4.65
CA ILE A 132 -2.96 -18.52 5.68
C ILE A 132 -2.29 -17.25 5.14
N ARG A 133 -1.17 -17.39 4.41
CA ARG A 133 -0.47 -16.25 3.80
C ARG A 133 -1.34 -15.58 2.73
N LEU A 134 -2.00 -16.35 1.88
CA LEU A 134 -2.92 -15.84 0.87
C LEU A 134 -4.08 -15.08 1.52
N LEU A 135 -4.73 -15.67 2.53
CA LEU A 135 -5.81 -15.02 3.25
C LEU A 135 -5.36 -13.70 3.90
N GLN A 136 -4.19 -13.68 4.53
CA GLN A 136 -3.62 -12.46 5.12
C GLN A 136 -3.38 -11.37 4.06
N GLN A 137 -2.86 -11.72 2.89
CA GLN A 137 -2.65 -10.78 1.79
C GLN A 137 -3.98 -10.23 1.24
N LEU A 138 -4.97 -11.10 1.00
CA LEU A 138 -6.29 -10.69 0.51
C LEU A 138 -7.03 -9.79 1.51
N VAL A 139 -6.94 -10.09 2.81
CA VAL A 139 -7.54 -9.25 3.86
C VAL A 139 -6.90 -7.86 3.90
N GLU A 140 -5.58 -7.78 3.77
CA GLU A 140 -4.86 -6.51 3.72
C GLU A 140 -5.22 -5.71 2.46
N GLN A 141 -5.24 -6.35 1.29
CA GLN A 141 -5.67 -5.72 0.03
C GLN A 141 -7.10 -5.19 0.13
N ARG A 142 -8.02 -5.96 0.72
CA ARG A 142 -9.41 -5.51 0.95
C ARG A 142 -9.45 -4.26 1.83
N ARG A 143 -8.67 -4.20 2.91
CA ARG A 143 -8.61 -3.02 3.79
C ARG A 143 -8.13 -1.79 3.02
N GLN A 144 -7.07 -1.93 2.22
CA GLN A 144 -6.55 -0.86 1.37
C GLN A 144 -7.59 -0.36 0.37
N LEU A 145 -8.31 -1.26 -0.31
CA LEU A 145 -9.38 -0.89 -1.24
C LEU A 145 -10.54 -0.14 -0.55
N VAL A 146 -10.88 -0.52 0.69
CA VAL A 146 -11.90 0.19 1.49
C VAL A 146 -11.43 1.60 1.85
N GLU A 147 -10.16 1.75 2.24
CA GLU A 147 -9.56 3.05 2.52
C GLU A 147 -9.48 3.92 1.26
N ASP A 148 -9.12 3.34 0.12
CA ASP A 148 -9.11 4.03 -1.17
C ASP A 148 -10.50 4.51 -1.56
N LYS A 149 -11.51 3.66 -1.43
CA LYS A 149 -12.90 4.06 -1.65
C LYS A 149 -13.28 5.25 -0.76
N ARG A 150 -12.92 5.22 0.53
CA ARG A 150 -13.17 6.33 1.45
C ARG A 150 -12.44 7.60 1.00
N ARG A 151 -11.16 7.49 0.62
CA ARG A 151 -10.36 8.61 0.10
C ARG A 151 -10.99 9.23 -1.15
N PHE A 152 -11.43 8.41 -2.10
CA PHE A 152 -12.06 8.87 -3.33
C PHE A 152 -13.41 9.54 -3.08
N VAL A 153 -14.26 8.96 -2.22
CA VAL A 153 -15.53 9.59 -1.84
C VAL A 153 -15.29 10.94 -1.17
N ASN A 154 -14.31 11.05 -0.26
CA ASN A 154 -13.98 12.32 0.37
C ASN A 154 -13.48 13.37 -0.62
N ARG A 155 -12.63 12.98 -1.58
CA ARG A 155 -12.17 13.87 -2.66
C ARG A 155 -13.35 14.33 -3.52
N LEU A 156 -14.23 13.42 -3.92
CA LEU A 156 -15.43 13.75 -4.68
C LEU A 156 -16.33 14.75 -3.94
N ILE A 157 -16.58 14.52 -2.64
CA ILE A 157 -17.36 15.43 -1.79
C ILE A 157 -16.71 16.83 -1.79
N ASN A 158 -15.40 16.89 -1.60
CA ASN A 158 -14.67 18.16 -1.58
C ASN A 158 -14.75 18.88 -2.93
N THR A 159 -14.62 18.16 -4.05
CA THR A 159 -14.81 18.73 -5.40
C THR A 159 -16.23 19.25 -5.60
N LEU A 160 -17.26 18.47 -5.28
CA LEU A 160 -18.66 18.88 -5.42
C LEU A 160 -18.97 20.13 -4.60
N LYS A 161 -18.42 20.26 -3.39
CA LYS A 161 -18.58 21.46 -2.55
C LYS A 161 -18.08 22.76 -3.22
N GLN A 162 -17.14 22.68 -4.16
CA GLN A 162 -16.59 23.87 -4.83
C GLN A 162 -17.53 24.47 -5.89
N TYR A 163 -18.44 23.68 -6.48
CA TYR A 163 -19.22 24.15 -7.64
C TYR A 163 -20.61 23.51 -7.81
N TYR A 164 -20.80 22.27 -7.34
CA TYR A 164 -22.03 21.49 -7.53
C TYR A 164 -22.42 20.73 -6.23
N PRO A 165 -22.73 21.44 -5.12
CA PRO A 165 -22.94 20.81 -3.81
C PRO A 165 -24.29 20.10 -3.63
N GLN A 166 -25.28 20.42 -4.46
CA GLN A 166 -26.68 20.02 -4.28
C GLN A 166 -26.89 18.49 -4.23
N PRO A 167 -26.21 17.67 -5.06
CA PRO A 167 -26.27 16.21 -4.95
C PRO A 167 -25.89 15.67 -3.57
N LEU A 168 -25.08 16.39 -2.79
CA LEU A 168 -24.70 15.97 -1.43
C LEU A 168 -25.89 16.04 -0.44
N GLY A 169 -26.91 16.84 -0.74
CA GLY A 169 -28.17 16.90 0.02
C GLY A 169 -29.23 15.92 -0.48
N TRP A 170 -29.21 15.56 -1.78
CA TRP A 170 -30.19 14.65 -2.38
C TRP A 170 -29.91 13.16 -2.10
N PHE A 171 -28.66 12.83 -1.74
CA PHE A 171 -28.20 11.47 -1.53
C PHE A 171 -27.57 11.32 -0.14
N SER A 172 -28.19 10.50 0.72
CA SER A 172 -27.65 10.15 2.04
C SER A 172 -26.32 9.39 1.94
N HIS A 173 -26.20 8.48 0.97
CA HIS A 173 -24.96 7.75 0.72
C HIS A 173 -24.13 8.39 -0.41
N ARG A 174 -23.08 9.09 0.01
CA ARG A 174 -22.17 9.89 -0.84
C ARG A 174 -21.25 9.07 -1.76
N GLY A 175 -21.22 7.76 -1.60
CA GLY A 175 -20.50 6.82 -2.48
C GLY A 175 -21.45 5.85 -3.20
N SER A 176 -22.74 6.18 -3.30
CA SER A 176 -23.70 5.35 -4.00
C SER A 176 -23.48 5.40 -5.52
N LEU A 177 -23.64 4.25 -6.18
CA LEU A 177 -23.53 4.15 -7.64
C LEU A 177 -24.45 5.13 -8.36
N LEU A 178 -25.67 5.32 -7.86
CA LEU A 178 -26.64 6.24 -8.46
C LEU A 178 -26.17 7.71 -8.41
N LEU A 179 -25.57 8.16 -7.31
CA LEU A 179 -24.98 9.49 -7.22
C LEU A 179 -23.82 9.63 -8.21
N CYS A 180 -22.91 8.64 -8.24
CA CYS A 180 -21.77 8.64 -9.16
C CYS A 180 -22.23 8.68 -10.63
N GLU A 181 -23.22 7.87 -11.00
CA GLU A 181 -23.80 7.87 -12.35
C GLU A 181 -24.48 9.21 -12.68
N LEU A 182 -25.16 9.84 -11.71
CA LEU A 182 -25.83 11.13 -11.90
C LEU A 182 -24.82 12.22 -12.26
N ILE A 183 -23.78 12.37 -11.45
CA ILE A 183 -22.77 13.41 -11.67
C ILE A 183 -21.95 13.13 -12.94
N ILE A 184 -21.72 11.86 -13.31
CA ILE A 184 -21.05 11.52 -14.57
C ILE A 184 -21.92 11.92 -15.77
N ARG A 185 -23.24 11.70 -15.70
CA ARG A 185 -24.17 12.03 -16.78
C ARG A 185 -24.46 13.53 -16.87
N TRP A 186 -24.54 14.19 -15.72
CA TRP A 186 -24.75 15.63 -15.60
C TRP A 186 -23.72 16.23 -14.62
N PRO A 187 -22.53 16.62 -15.11
CA PRO A 187 -21.46 17.17 -14.29
C PRO A 187 -21.74 18.52 -13.62
N SER A 188 -22.80 19.23 -13.98
CA SER A 188 -23.17 20.48 -13.31
C SER A 188 -24.68 20.60 -13.12
N LEU A 189 -25.08 21.46 -12.19
CA LEU A 189 -26.50 21.75 -11.99
C LEU A 189 -27.15 22.34 -13.25
N GLN A 190 -26.45 23.19 -14.01
CA GLN A 190 -27.03 23.73 -15.25
C GLN A 190 -27.30 22.63 -16.27
N GLN A 191 -26.38 21.66 -16.40
CA GLN A 191 -26.59 20.53 -17.30
C GLN A 191 -27.74 19.64 -16.82
N LEU A 192 -27.84 19.40 -15.51
CA LEU A 192 -28.94 18.63 -14.95
C LEU A 192 -30.29 19.32 -15.17
N LYS A 193 -30.37 20.64 -14.96
CA LYS A 193 -31.61 21.43 -15.15
C LYS A 193 -32.05 21.54 -16.61
N ARG A 194 -31.13 21.41 -17.57
CA ARG A 194 -31.46 21.34 -19.01
C ARG A 194 -32.07 20.00 -19.40
N ALA A 195 -31.90 18.95 -18.60
CA ALA A 195 -32.48 17.65 -18.88
C ALA A 195 -34.00 17.67 -18.70
N ARG A 196 -34.72 16.95 -19.56
CA ARG A 196 -36.18 16.79 -19.40
C ARG A 196 -36.49 16.09 -18.08
N ARG A 197 -37.54 16.54 -17.40
CA ARG A 197 -37.97 15.99 -16.10
C ARG A 197 -38.16 14.48 -16.12
N ASP A 198 -38.79 13.96 -17.18
CA ASP A 198 -38.98 12.51 -17.34
C ASP A 198 -37.67 11.75 -17.54
N THR A 199 -36.68 12.34 -18.19
CA THR A 199 -35.34 11.74 -18.34
C THR A 199 -34.65 11.60 -16.98
N VAL A 200 -34.75 12.62 -16.12
CA VAL A 200 -34.20 12.59 -14.76
C VAL A 200 -34.94 11.58 -13.89
N ARG A 201 -36.28 11.56 -13.95
CA ARG A 201 -37.12 10.59 -13.24
C ARG A 201 -36.79 9.15 -13.63
N ASN A 202 -36.74 8.86 -14.93
CA ASN A 202 -36.39 7.54 -15.45
C ASN A 202 -34.99 7.12 -15.02
N PHE A 203 -34.03 8.04 -15.02
CA PHE A 203 -32.69 7.79 -14.50
C PHE A 203 -32.68 7.44 -13.01
N LEU A 204 -33.39 8.20 -12.18
CA LEU A 204 -33.46 7.94 -10.72
C LEU A 204 -34.17 6.61 -10.40
N ASN A 205 -35.17 6.25 -11.21
CA ASN A 205 -35.92 5.00 -11.07
C ASN A 205 -35.17 3.76 -11.59
N ALA A 206 -34.14 3.92 -12.42
CA ALA A 206 -33.46 2.82 -13.08
C ALA A 206 -32.84 1.77 -12.12
N LYS A 207 -32.52 2.15 -10.88
CA LYS A 207 -31.98 1.23 -9.86
C LYS A 207 -33.05 0.57 -8.98
N GLY A 208 -34.32 0.96 -9.09
CA GLY A 208 -35.44 0.43 -8.29
C GLY A 208 -35.34 0.69 -6.78
N GLY A 209 -36.22 0.05 -6.00
CA GLY A 209 -36.19 0.06 -4.53
C GLY A 209 -36.34 1.45 -3.89
N ARG A 210 -35.59 1.73 -2.81
CA ARG A 210 -35.67 3.01 -2.07
C ARG A 210 -35.34 4.24 -2.91
N ALA A 211 -34.61 4.08 -4.02
CA ALA A 211 -34.34 5.18 -4.94
C ALA A 211 -35.63 5.69 -5.61
N MET A 212 -36.56 4.78 -5.93
CA MET A 212 -37.86 5.10 -6.50
C MET A 212 -38.74 5.90 -5.53
N VAL A 213 -38.77 5.50 -4.25
CA VAL A 213 -39.52 6.20 -3.19
C VAL A 213 -39.06 7.66 -3.02
N LEU A 214 -37.76 7.92 -3.13
CA LEU A 214 -37.19 9.26 -2.98
C LEU A 214 -37.18 10.06 -4.30
N THR A 215 -37.67 9.51 -5.41
CA THR A 215 -37.49 10.12 -6.74
C THR A 215 -38.24 11.44 -6.85
N GLU A 216 -39.52 11.51 -6.48
CA GLU A 216 -40.28 12.77 -6.57
C GLU A 216 -39.70 13.85 -5.65
N GLN A 217 -39.24 13.49 -4.45
CA GLN A 217 -38.55 14.42 -3.54
C GLN A 217 -37.26 14.96 -4.17
N ARG A 218 -36.47 14.10 -4.82
CA ARG A 218 -35.22 14.51 -5.49
C ARG A 218 -35.50 15.39 -6.70
N VAL A 219 -36.49 15.04 -7.51
CA VAL A 219 -36.90 15.85 -8.68
C VAL A 219 -37.35 17.24 -8.22
N ALA A 220 -38.21 17.34 -7.20
CA ALA A 220 -38.60 18.63 -6.64
C ALA A 220 -37.40 19.42 -6.07
N SER A 221 -36.44 18.73 -5.45
CA SER A 221 -35.21 19.36 -4.95
C SER A 221 -34.30 19.86 -6.08
N ILE A 222 -34.27 19.18 -7.23
CA ILE A 222 -33.54 19.59 -8.43
C ILE A 222 -34.20 20.82 -9.06
N ASP A 223 -35.52 20.83 -9.18
CA ASP A 223 -36.28 21.94 -9.76
C ASP A 223 -36.03 23.25 -8.98
N ASN A 224 -36.07 23.16 -7.64
CA ASN A 224 -35.85 24.29 -6.75
C ASN A 224 -34.38 24.67 -6.51
N ALA A 225 -33.41 23.86 -6.98
CA ALA A 225 -32.00 24.10 -6.70
C ALA A 225 -31.43 25.31 -7.45
N ILE A 226 -30.62 26.10 -6.77
CA ILE A 226 -29.90 27.25 -7.36
C ILE A 226 -28.41 26.88 -7.47
N PRO A 227 -27.71 27.23 -8.58
CA PRO A 227 -26.28 26.94 -8.71
C PRO A 227 -25.48 27.67 -7.64
N LEU A 228 -24.41 27.03 -7.13
CA LEU A 228 -23.53 27.66 -6.14
C LEU A 228 -22.76 28.83 -6.75
N THR A 229 -22.32 28.66 -8.00
CA THR A 229 -21.64 29.66 -8.80
C THR A 229 -22.08 29.54 -10.25
N THR A 230 -22.00 30.64 -10.98
CA THR A 230 -22.14 30.71 -12.44
C THR A 230 -20.80 30.94 -13.15
N ASP A 231 -19.69 30.97 -12.39
CA ASP A 231 -18.34 31.07 -12.95
C ASP A 231 -18.00 29.82 -13.77
N GLN A 232 -17.91 30.00 -15.08
CA GLN A 232 -17.68 28.92 -16.03
C GLN A 232 -16.30 28.27 -15.83
N SER A 233 -15.28 29.03 -15.44
CA SER A 233 -13.93 28.50 -15.23
C SER A 233 -13.90 27.55 -14.04
N VAL A 234 -14.57 27.92 -12.94
CA VAL A 234 -14.70 27.08 -11.75
C VAL A 234 -15.49 25.82 -12.06
N ILE A 235 -16.58 25.93 -12.83
CA ILE A 235 -17.41 24.79 -13.20
C ILE A 235 -16.65 23.83 -14.11
N GLU A 236 -16.01 24.32 -15.17
CA GLU A 236 -15.30 23.48 -16.13
C GLU A 236 -14.12 22.75 -15.50
N ALA A 237 -13.29 23.45 -14.74
CA ALA A 237 -12.14 22.85 -14.07
C ALA A 237 -12.55 21.72 -13.13
N ASN A 238 -13.59 21.94 -12.30
CA ASN A 238 -14.05 20.91 -11.37
C ASN A 238 -14.86 19.80 -12.05
N ALA A 239 -15.60 20.09 -13.12
CA ALA A 239 -16.33 19.09 -13.89
C ALA A 239 -15.38 18.13 -14.63
N LEU A 240 -14.29 18.65 -15.23
CA LEU A 240 -13.24 17.83 -15.84
C LEU A 240 -12.57 16.94 -14.80
N TRP A 241 -12.22 17.52 -13.65
CA TRP A 241 -11.68 16.74 -12.53
C TRP A 241 -12.63 15.63 -12.11
N GLN A 242 -13.93 15.91 -12.01
CA GLN A 242 -14.97 14.94 -11.68
C GLN A 242 -15.07 13.81 -12.73
N GLN A 243 -14.96 14.14 -14.03
CA GLN A 243 -15.04 13.16 -15.12
C GLN A 243 -13.86 12.17 -15.14
N HIS A 244 -12.66 12.59 -14.72
CA HIS A 244 -11.52 11.68 -14.54
C HIS A 244 -11.85 10.49 -13.62
N TRP A 245 -12.73 10.69 -12.64
CA TRP A 245 -13.13 9.64 -11.70
C TRP A 245 -14.10 8.60 -12.27
N ARG A 246 -14.61 8.79 -13.50
CA ARG A 246 -15.52 7.86 -14.18
C ARG A 246 -15.00 6.43 -14.24
N HIS A 247 -13.68 6.25 -14.41
CA HIS A 247 -13.05 4.94 -14.49
C HIS A 247 -12.86 4.27 -13.12
N LYS A 248 -12.67 5.06 -12.06
CA LYS A 248 -12.40 4.57 -10.69
C LYS A 248 -13.66 4.28 -9.86
N LEU A 249 -14.80 4.82 -10.28
CA LEU A 249 -16.09 4.64 -9.58
C LEU A 249 -16.92 3.47 -10.13
N LYS A 250 -16.52 2.89 -11.27
CA LYS A 250 -17.20 1.75 -11.93
C LYS A 250 -16.56 0.39 -11.63
N SER A 251 -15.34 0.37 -11.10
CA SER A 251 -14.65 -0.82 -10.57
C SER A 251 -14.97 -1.03 -9.10
#